data_AF-A0A8H7S4T3-F1
#
_entry.id   AF-A0A8H7S4T3-F1
#
_cell.length_a   1.000
_cell.length_b   1.000
_cell.length_c   1.000
_cell.angle_alpha   90.00
_cell.angle_beta   90.00
_cell.angle_gamma   90.00
#
_symmetry.space_group_name_H-M   'P 1'
#
loop_
_entity.id
_entity.type
_entity.pdbx_description
1 polymer ?
#
loop_
_entity_poly.entity_id
_entity_poly.type
_entity_poly.pdbx_seq_one_letter_code
_entity_poly.pdbx_strand_id
1 'polypeptide(L)'
;MGSNISKNKITSQDKAILDLKIQRDKLKTYQKGINVVLEKETQIAKTALKQGNKKKALLALKKKKYQEQLLEKTDQQLMNLEELTQSIEYAVVEKEVLDGLKNGNSVLKEIHKEMSLEAVEKLMDDTADAVAYQNEIDELLSGKITSEDEEEILQELESLQQQEIEAQLPEIPTTEIPGRETDQLPEVPTHRPKEKEKAKEKSAEAMLA
;
A
#
# COMPACT_ATOMS: atom_id res chain seq x y z
N MET A 1 -13.83 -21.04 40.73
CA MET A 1 -14.50 -21.11 39.42
C MET A 1 -15.52 -19.98 39.35
N GLY A 2 -15.09 -18.82 38.84
CA GLY A 2 -15.91 -17.61 38.76
C GLY A 2 -16.55 -17.50 37.39
N SER A 3 -17.88 -17.49 37.37
CA SER A 3 -18.74 -17.43 36.19
C SER A 3 -18.51 -16.15 35.39
N ASN A 4 -17.71 -16.22 34.32
CA ASN A 4 -17.71 -15.24 33.25
C ASN A 4 -18.94 -15.49 32.37
N ILE A 5 -20.12 -15.18 32.89
CA ILE A 5 -21.28 -14.88 32.04
C ILE A 5 -20.97 -13.50 31.48
N SER A 6 -20.27 -13.45 30.35
CA SER A 6 -20.17 -12.25 29.52
C SER A 6 -21.60 -11.80 29.27
N LYS A 7 -21.99 -10.70 29.93
CA LYS A 7 -23.24 -10.01 29.63
C LYS A 7 -23.14 -9.63 28.15
N ASN A 8 -23.81 -10.37 27.27
CA ASN A 8 -24.06 -9.97 25.90
C ASN A 8 -24.74 -8.60 25.95
N LYS A 9 -23.94 -7.53 25.90
CA LYS A 9 -24.42 -6.17 25.88
C LYS A 9 -25.06 -5.99 24.51
N ILE A 10 -26.37 -5.90 24.48
CA ILE A 10 -27.13 -5.56 23.27
C ILE A 10 -26.53 -4.27 22.71
N THR A 11 -25.92 -4.40 21.54
CA THR A 11 -25.22 -3.29 20.88
C THR A 11 -26.24 -2.41 20.15
N SER A 12 -25.85 -1.19 19.77
CA SER A 12 -26.71 -0.33 18.95
C SER A 12 -27.07 -0.96 17.60
N GLN A 13 -26.17 -1.80 17.07
CA GLN A 13 -26.34 -2.59 15.85
C GLN A 13 -27.46 -3.62 16.03
N ASP A 14 -27.47 -4.34 17.15
CA ASP A 14 -28.50 -5.35 17.45
C ASP A 14 -29.90 -4.73 17.54
N LYS A 15 -29.99 -3.51 18.11
CA LYS A 15 -31.25 -2.74 18.13
C LYS A 15 -31.69 -2.33 16.74
N ALA A 16 -30.77 -1.86 15.90
CA ALA A 16 -31.08 -1.47 14.51
C ALA A 16 -31.56 -2.68 13.67
N ILE A 17 -30.89 -3.84 13.81
CA ILE A 17 -31.28 -5.09 13.15
C ILE A 17 -32.66 -5.54 13.65
N LEU A 18 -32.93 -5.44 14.95
CA LEU A 18 -34.24 -5.75 15.51
C LEU A 18 -35.33 -4.83 14.95
N ASP A 19 -35.10 -3.53 14.89
CA ASP A 19 -36.06 -2.55 14.37
C ASP A 19 -36.39 -2.83 12.90
N LEU A 20 -35.38 -3.16 12.08
CA LEU A 20 -35.57 -3.60 10.70
C LEU A 20 -36.40 -4.89 10.63
N LYS A 21 -36.08 -5.90 11.43
CA LYS A 21 -36.85 -7.17 11.47
C LYS A 21 -38.31 -6.93 11.88
N ILE A 22 -38.56 -6.03 12.83
CA ILE A 22 -39.92 -5.64 13.23
C ILE A 22 -40.65 -4.96 12.06
N GLN A 23 -39.99 -4.05 11.34
CA GLN A 23 -40.57 -3.39 10.16
C GLN A 23 -40.90 -4.40 9.05
N ARG A 24 -40.01 -5.36 8.79
CA ARG A 24 -40.24 -6.47 7.86
C ARG A 24 -41.51 -7.25 8.23
N ASP A 25 -41.65 -7.62 9.50
CA ASP A 25 -42.78 -8.44 9.95
C ASP A 25 -44.10 -7.65 9.90
N LYS A 26 -44.06 -6.34 10.16
CA LYS A 26 -45.19 -5.43 9.93
C LYS A 26 -45.57 -5.38 8.45
N LEU A 27 -44.61 -5.26 7.53
CA LEU A 27 -44.86 -5.29 6.09
C LEU A 27 -45.44 -6.63 5.64
N LYS A 28 -44.93 -7.77 6.14
CA LYS A 28 -45.50 -9.11 5.88
C LYS A 28 -46.95 -9.21 6.35
N THR A 29 -47.26 -8.65 7.51
CA THR A 29 -48.64 -8.62 8.03
C THR A 29 -49.53 -7.74 7.15
N TYR A 30 -49.03 -6.58 6.72
CA TYR A 30 -49.73 -5.69 5.80
C TYR A 30 -50.00 -6.33 4.43
N GLN A 31 -49.01 -7.02 3.87
CA GLN A 31 -49.09 -7.81 2.63
C GLN A 31 -50.20 -8.87 2.72
N LYS A 32 -50.27 -9.62 3.84
CA LYS A 32 -51.37 -10.58 4.10
C LYS A 32 -52.72 -9.87 4.13
N GLY A 33 -52.80 -8.69 4.76
CA GLY A 33 -54.01 -7.87 4.78
C GLY A 33 -54.48 -7.47 3.38
N ILE A 34 -53.57 -6.99 2.52
CA ILE A 34 -53.86 -6.64 1.12
C ILE A 34 -54.39 -7.85 0.34
N ASN A 35 -53.77 -9.02 0.50
CA ASN A 35 -54.22 -10.25 -0.17
C ASN A 35 -55.66 -10.63 0.20
N VAL A 36 -56.03 -10.51 1.47
CA VAL A 36 -57.42 -10.74 1.91
C VAL A 36 -58.39 -9.75 1.26
N VAL A 37 -57.99 -8.48 1.11
CA VAL A 37 -58.83 -7.48 0.43
C VAL A 37 -58.94 -7.76 -1.06
N LEU A 38 -57.85 -8.18 -1.72
CA LEU A 38 -57.85 -8.58 -3.13
C LEU A 38 -58.81 -9.72 -3.41
N GLU A 39 -58.81 -10.74 -2.54
CA GLU A 39 -59.73 -11.86 -2.68
C GLU A 39 -61.20 -11.40 -2.52
N LYS A 40 -61.48 -10.54 -1.54
CA LYS A 40 -62.80 -9.95 -1.35
C LYS A 40 -63.26 -9.13 -2.56
N GLU A 41 -62.43 -8.24 -3.09
CA GLU A 41 -62.76 -7.43 -4.27
C GLU A 41 -62.98 -8.32 -5.51
N THR A 42 -62.24 -9.43 -5.63
CA THR A 42 -62.44 -10.43 -6.68
C THR A 42 -63.80 -11.13 -6.56
N GLN A 43 -64.21 -11.50 -5.35
CA GLN A 43 -65.54 -12.08 -5.11
C GLN A 43 -66.67 -11.06 -5.35
N ILE A 44 -66.48 -9.81 -4.95
CA ILE A 44 -67.43 -8.72 -5.21
C ILE A 44 -67.58 -8.48 -6.71
N ALA A 45 -66.47 -8.47 -7.47
CA ALA A 45 -66.51 -8.36 -8.92
C ALA A 45 -67.27 -9.53 -9.56
N LYS A 46 -66.97 -10.78 -9.16
CA LYS A 46 -67.66 -11.99 -9.66
C LYS A 46 -69.16 -11.96 -9.37
N THR A 47 -69.57 -11.60 -8.16
CA THR A 47 -70.98 -11.52 -7.77
C THR A 47 -71.72 -10.39 -8.49
N ALA A 48 -71.10 -9.22 -8.64
CA ALA A 48 -71.66 -8.10 -9.40
C ALA A 48 -71.86 -8.43 -10.89
N LEU A 49 -70.94 -9.19 -11.49
CA LEU A 49 -71.09 -9.68 -12.87
C LEU A 49 -72.27 -10.67 -13.00
N LYS A 50 -72.42 -11.61 -12.05
CA LYS A 50 -73.57 -12.54 -12.02
C LYS A 50 -74.91 -11.81 -11.88
N GLN A 51 -74.93 -10.69 -11.15
CA GLN A 51 -76.11 -9.84 -10.96
C GLN A 51 -76.35 -8.87 -12.14
N GLY A 52 -75.51 -8.90 -13.19
CA GLY A 52 -75.62 -7.99 -14.35
C GLY A 52 -75.22 -6.53 -14.06
N ASN A 53 -74.72 -6.22 -12.86
CA ASN A 53 -74.36 -4.86 -12.48
C ASN A 53 -72.91 -4.51 -12.91
N LYS A 54 -72.77 -4.14 -14.18
CA LYS A 54 -71.48 -3.80 -14.80
C LYS A 54 -70.76 -2.63 -14.10
N LYS A 55 -71.48 -1.61 -13.63
CA LYS A 55 -70.88 -0.44 -12.97
C LYS A 55 -70.18 -0.83 -11.66
N LYS A 56 -70.84 -1.67 -10.84
CA LYS A 56 -70.27 -2.17 -9.57
C LYS A 56 -69.07 -3.10 -9.82
N ALA A 57 -69.15 -3.96 -10.82
CA ALA A 57 -68.04 -4.82 -11.22
C ALA A 57 -66.80 -4.01 -11.66
N LEU A 58 -66.99 -2.97 -12.49
CA LEU A 58 -65.91 -2.08 -12.92
C LEU A 58 -65.23 -1.36 -11.75
N LEU A 59 -65.99 -0.90 -10.77
CA LEU A 59 -65.45 -0.26 -9.57
C LEU A 59 -64.60 -1.23 -8.75
N ALA A 60 -65.09 -2.45 -8.52
CA ALA A 60 -64.37 -3.49 -7.78
C ALA A 60 -63.05 -3.87 -8.50
N LEU A 61 -63.06 -3.98 -9.83
CA LEU A 61 -61.85 -4.24 -10.61
C LEU A 61 -60.82 -3.09 -10.54
N LYS A 62 -61.27 -1.83 -10.52
CA LYS A 62 -60.37 -0.69 -10.31
C LYS A 62 -59.72 -0.72 -8.92
N LYS A 63 -60.50 -1.06 -7.87
CA LYS A 63 -59.98 -1.23 -6.51
C LYS A 63 -58.99 -2.38 -6.41
N LYS A 64 -59.29 -3.51 -7.07
CA LYS A 64 -58.39 -4.66 -7.19
C LYS A 64 -57.06 -4.24 -7.81
N LYS A 65 -57.07 -3.54 -8.95
CA LYS A 65 -55.84 -3.07 -9.61
C LYS A 65 -55.01 -2.14 -8.72
N TYR A 66 -55.65 -1.25 -7.96
CA TYR A 66 -54.96 -0.38 -7.00
C TYR A 66 -54.30 -1.19 -5.87
N GLN A 67 -55.00 -2.18 -5.32
CA GLN A 67 -54.46 -3.09 -4.30
C GLN A 67 -53.28 -3.92 -4.84
N GLU A 68 -53.34 -4.38 -6.10
CA GLU A 68 -52.22 -5.09 -6.76
C GLU A 68 -50.98 -4.19 -6.88
N GLN A 69 -51.15 -2.93 -7.28
CA GLN A 69 -50.04 -1.97 -7.33
C GLN A 69 -49.45 -1.68 -5.95
N LEU A 70 -50.30 -1.65 -4.92
CA LEU A 70 -49.86 -1.46 -3.54
C LEU A 70 -49.11 -2.70 -3.01
N LEU A 71 -49.56 -3.90 -3.40
CA LEU A 71 -48.89 -5.15 -3.11
C LEU A 71 -47.49 -5.17 -3.73
N GLU A 72 -47.38 -4.85 -5.02
CA GLU A 72 -46.10 -4.79 -5.73
C GLU A 72 -45.11 -3.83 -5.08
N LYS A 73 -45.56 -2.63 -4.69
CA LYS A 73 -44.73 -1.68 -3.93
C LYS A 73 -44.31 -2.22 -2.57
N THR A 74 -45.21 -2.92 -1.88
CA THR A 74 -44.93 -3.53 -0.57
C THR A 74 -43.89 -4.64 -0.73
N ASP A 75 -43.99 -5.46 -1.78
CA ASP A 75 -43.05 -6.54 -2.08
C ASP A 75 -41.66 -5.98 -2.41
N GLN A 76 -41.57 -4.91 -3.20
CA GLN A 76 -40.32 -4.20 -3.47
C GLN A 76 -39.69 -3.65 -2.18
N GLN A 77 -40.48 -3.01 -1.32
CA GLN A 77 -40.01 -2.51 -0.02
C GLN A 77 -39.51 -3.63 0.87
N LEU A 78 -40.20 -4.78 0.85
CA LEU A 78 -39.82 -5.95 1.63
C LEU A 78 -38.50 -6.55 1.16
N MET A 79 -38.29 -6.67 -0.16
CA MET A 79 -37.01 -7.10 -0.74
C MET A 79 -35.87 -6.15 -0.33
N ASN A 80 -36.06 -4.84 -0.49
CA ASN A 80 -35.05 -3.85 -0.11
C ASN A 80 -34.69 -3.93 1.39
N LEU A 81 -35.68 -4.21 2.24
CA LEU A 81 -35.47 -4.29 3.68
C LEU A 81 -34.79 -5.61 4.10
N GLU A 82 -35.06 -6.70 3.39
CA GLU A 82 -34.34 -7.98 3.56
C GLU A 82 -32.87 -7.85 3.09
N GLU A 83 -32.62 -7.21 1.95
CA GLU A 83 -31.27 -6.91 1.45
C GLU A 83 -30.48 -6.02 2.43
N LEU A 84 -31.11 -4.95 2.94
CA LEU A 84 -30.49 -4.07 3.93
C LEU A 84 -30.15 -4.82 5.21
N THR A 85 -31.06 -5.67 5.70
CA THR A 85 -30.83 -6.47 6.91
C THR A 85 -29.64 -7.40 6.71
N GLN A 86 -29.57 -8.10 5.58
CA GLN A 86 -28.47 -9.01 5.26
C GLN A 86 -27.14 -8.27 5.10
N SER A 87 -27.16 -7.09 4.47
CA SER A 87 -25.98 -6.25 4.30
C SER A 87 -25.42 -5.77 5.65
N ILE A 88 -26.29 -5.40 6.59
CA ILE A 88 -25.87 -5.00 7.94
C ILE A 88 -25.32 -6.19 8.71
N GLU A 89 -25.96 -7.35 8.65
CA GLU A 89 -25.46 -8.57 9.29
C GLU A 89 -24.08 -8.97 8.74
N TYR A 90 -23.88 -8.85 7.43
CA TYR A 90 -22.57 -9.07 6.81
C TYR A 90 -21.52 -8.04 7.27
N ALA A 91 -21.87 -6.76 7.33
CA ALA A 91 -20.95 -5.71 7.81
C ALA A 91 -20.51 -5.92 9.27
N VAL A 92 -21.36 -6.53 10.11
CA VAL A 92 -20.98 -6.93 11.47
C VAL A 92 -19.89 -8.00 11.44
N VAL A 93 -20.02 -9.02 10.58
CA VAL A 93 -18.99 -10.06 10.41
C VAL A 93 -17.70 -9.48 9.83
N GLU A 94 -17.81 -8.60 8.84
CA GLU A 94 -16.65 -7.92 8.24
C GLU A 94 -15.86 -7.12 9.27
N LYS A 95 -16.56 -6.45 10.20
CA LYS A 95 -15.93 -5.76 11.33
C LYS A 95 -15.16 -6.73 12.22
N GLU A 96 -15.73 -7.89 12.56
CA GLU A 96 -15.05 -8.90 13.39
C GLU A 96 -13.77 -9.44 12.71
N VAL A 97 -13.82 -9.66 11.40
CA VAL A 97 -12.64 -10.05 10.61
C VAL A 97 -11.57 -8.96 10.66
N LEU A 98 -11.97 -7.69 10.50
CA LEU A 98 -11.04 -6.56 10.56
C LEU A 98 -10.40 -6.39 11.95
N ASP A 99 -11.18 -6.56 13.01
CA ASP A 99 -10.67 -6.55 14.39
C ASP A 99 -9.68 -7.72 14.62
N GLY A 100 -9.97 -8.90 14.07
CA GLY A 100 -9.06 -10.05 14.08
C GLY A 100 -7.74 -9.79 13.34
N LEU A 101 -7.79 -9.20 12.15
CA LEU A 101 -6.60 -8.81 11.37
C LEU A 101 -5.77 -7.75 12.11
N LYS A 102 -6.42 -6.78 12.76
CA LYS A 102 -5.74 -5.75 13.55
C LYS A 102 -4.99 -6.36 14.74
N ASN A 103 -5.62 -7.29 15.45
CA ASN A 103 -4.98 -8.02 16.55
C ASN A 103 -3.81 -8.87 16.04
N GLY A 104 -4.00 -9.62 14.95
CA GLY A 104 -2.93 -10.40 14.32
C GLY A 104 -1.74 -9.54 13.91
N ASN A 105 -1.97 -8.36 13.34
CA ASN A 105 -0.91 -7.41 13.00
C ASN A 105 -0.19 -6.88 14.26
N SER A 106 -0.91 -6.61 15.35
CA SER A 106 -0.29 -6.22 16.62
C SER A 106 0.64 -7.30 17.16
N VAL A 107 0.19 -8.57 17.16
CA VAL A 107 1.00 -9.71 17.60
C VAL A 107 2.22 -9.89 16.70
N LEU A 108 2.06 -9.80 15.37
CA LEU A 108 3.18 -9.87 14.43
C LEU A 108 4.21 -8.76 14.70
N LYS A 109 3.77 -7.54 15.03
CA LYS A 109 4.68 -6.44 15.40
C LYS A 109 5.45 -6.72 16.69
N GLU A 110 4.80 -7.33 17.68
CA GLU A 110 5.46 -7.74 18.93
C GLU A 110 6.51 -8.83 18.66
N ILE A 111 6.16 -9.87 17.90
CA ILE A 111 7.09 -10.93 17.49
C ILE A 111 8.29 -10.35 16.74
N HIS A 112 8.06 -9.44 15.77
CA HIS A 112 9.16 -8.80 15.05
C HIS A 112 10.07 -7.97 15.96
N LYS A 113 9.51 -7.33 17.00
CA LYS A 113 10.28 -6.56 17.97
C LYS A 113 11.14 -7.47 18.85
N GLU A 114 10.59 -8.57 19.35
CA GLU A 114 11.33 -9.57 20.14
C GLU A 114 12.46 -10.21 19.33
N MET A 115 12.18 -10.64 18.10
CA MET A 115 13.18 -11.21 17.20
C MET A 115 14.32 -10.22 16.89
N SER A 116 14.01 -8.93 16.75
CA SER A 116 15.04 -7.90 16.55
C SER A 116 15.90 -7.66 17.79
N LEU A 117 15.35 -7.82 19.00
CA LEU A 117 16.11 -7.70 20.24
C LEU A 117 17.05 -8.89 20.42
N GLU A 118 16.55 -10.11 20.23
CA GLU A 118 17.36 -11.34 20.29
C GLU A 118 18.49 -11.33 19.25
N ALA A 119 18.23 -10.83 18.03
CA ALA A 119 19.25 -10.65 17.02
C ALA A 119 20.33 -9.62 17.42
N VAL A 120 19.96 -8.58 18.17
CA VAL A 120 20.91 -7.58 18.69
C VAL A 120 21.72 -8.13 19.86
N GLU A 121 21.09 -8.85 20.81
CA GLU A 121 21.79 -9.50 21.92
C GLU A 121 22.83 -10.50 21.42
N LYS A 122 22.46 -11.36 20.46
CA LYS A 122 23.38 -12.32 19.86
C LYS A 122 24.58 -11.64 19.17
N LEU A 123 24.34 -10.53 18.47
CA LEU A 123 25.41 -9.76 17.83
C LEU A 123 26.35 -9.13 18.87
N MET A 124 25.82 -8.65 19.99
CA MET A 124 26.63 -8.09 21.07
C MET A 124 27.48 -9.17 21.76
N ASP A 125 26.91 -10.35 22.00
CA ASP A 125 27.64 -11.51 22.54
C ASP A 125 28.75 -11.94 21.57
N ASP A 126 28.44 -12.12 20.27
CA ASP A 126 29.43 -12.48 19.25
C ASP A 126 30.55 -11.43 19.14
N THR A 127 30.25 -10.14 19.31
CA THR A 127 31.24 -9.05 19.26
C THR A 127 32.08 -9.01 20.53
N ALA A 128 31.48 -9.20 21.71
CA ALA A 128 32.18 -9.24 22.97
C ALA A 128 33.15 -10.41 23.04
N ASP A 129 32.73 -11.59 22.55
CA ASP A 129 33.57 -12.77 22.44
C ASP A 129 34.72 -12.56 21.43
N ALA A 130 34.46 -11.93 20.28
CA ALA A 130 35.50 -11.61 19.31
C ALA A 130 36.54 -10.63 19.86
N VAL A 131 36.11 -9.61 20.61
CA VAL A 131 37.01 -8.65 21.28
C VAL A 131 37.80 -9.33 22.40
N ALA A 132 37.18 -10.21 23.19
CA ALA A 132 37.85 -10.96 24.23
C ALA A 132 38.91 -11.91 23.65
N TYR A 133 38.59 -12.62 22.57
CA TYR A 133 39.53 -13.47 21.84
C TYR A 133 40.70 -12.69 21.24
N GLN A 134 40.44 -11.50 20.67
CA GLN A 134 41.52 -10.63 20.17
C GLN A 134 42.43 -10.17 21.30
N ASN A 135 41.87 -9.76 22.44
CA ASN A 135 42.67 -9.37 23.61
C ASN A 135 43.46 -10.55 24.18
N GLU A 136 42.92 -11.77 24.19
CA GLU A 136 43.63 -12.99 24.59
C GLU A 136 44.79 -13.29 23.64
N ILE A 137 44.58 -13.13 22.33
CA ILE A 137 45.65 -13.20 21.31
C ILE A 137 46.72 -12.14 21.62
N ASP A 138 46.33 -10.89 21.81
CA ASP A 138 47.26 -9.79 22.05
C ASP A 138 48.08 -10.01 23.35
N GLU A 139 47.46 -10.55 24.41
CA GLU A 139 48.14 -10.90 25.66
C GLU A 139 49.10 -12.08 25.48
N LEU A 140 48.70 -13.11 24.73
CA LEU A 140 49.55 -14.27 24.41
C LEU A 140 50.73 -13.91 23.50
N LEU A 141 50.56 -12.96 22.57
CA LEU A 141 51.65 -12.45 21.74
C LEU A 141 52.56 -11.49 22.52
N SER A 142 52.00 -10.58 23.31
CA SER A 142 52.77 -9.62 24.12
C SER A 142 53.69 -10.30 25.14
N GLY A 143 53.31 -11.47 25.65
CA GLY A 143 54.16 -12.26 26.55
C GLY A 143 55.26 -13.09 25.87
N LYS A 144 55.28 -13.19 24.53
CA LYS A 144 56.19 -14.07 23.76
C LYS A 144 57.16 -13.35 22.83
N ILE A 145 56.90 -12.10 22.48
CA ILE A 145 57.77 -11.30 21.63
C ILE A 145 58.85 -10.66 22.51
N THR A 146 60.12 -10.79 22.13
CA THR A 146 61.22 -10.12 22.83
C THR A 146 61.41 -8.70 22.28
N SER A 147 62.06 -7.80 23.03
CA SER A 147 62.26 -6.42 22.57
C SER A 147 63.10 -6.32 21.29
N GLU A 148 63.95 -7.31 20.99
CA GLU A 148 64.66 -7.39 19.70
C GLU A 148 63.71 -7.74 18.55
N ASP A 149 62.78 -8.69 18.77
CA ASP A 149 61.76 -9.06 17.78
C ASP A 149 60.80 -7.88 17.50
N GLU A 150 60.47 -7.07 18.51
CA GLU A 150 59.65 -5.85 18.34
C GLU A 150 60.33 -4.82 17.43
N GLU A 151 61.63 -4.60 17.59
CA GLU A 151 62.40 -3.67 16.76
C GLU A 151 62.49 -4.14 15.29
N GLU A 152 62.71 -5.45 15.06
CA GLU A 152 62.73 -6.02 13.71
C GLU A 152 61.36 -5.90 13.01
N ILE A 153 60.27 -6.18 13.73
CA ILE A 153 58.90 -6.06 13.20
C ILE A 153 58.55 -4.59 12.89
N LEU A 154 58.95 -3.65 13.74
CA LEU A 154 58.73 -2.22 13.50
C LEU A 154 59.48 -1.72 12.26
N GLN A 155 60.72 -2.20 12.05
CA GLN A 155 61.49 -1.89 10.84
C GLN A 155 60.84 -2.49 9.59
N GLU A 156 60.34 -3.73 9.65
CA GLU A 156 59.63 -4.35 8.53
C GLU A 156 58.33 -3.61 8.19
N LEU A 157 57.56 -3.21 9.22
CA LEU A 157 56.34 -2.43 9.06
C LEU A 157 56.60 -1.06 8.45
N GLU A 158 57.66 -0.36 8.89
CA GLU A 158 58.10 0.91 8.31
C GLU A 158 58.52 0.73 6.83
N SER A 159 59.23 -0.36 6.51
CA SER A 159 59.59 -0.69 5.13
C SER A 159 58.37 -0.92 4.24
N LEU A 160 57.37 -1.67 4.71
CA LEU A 160 56.13 -1.93 3.96
C LEU A 160 55.31 -0.65 3.76
N GLN A 161 55.22 0.19 4.79
CA GLN A 161 54.58 1.50 4.68
C GLN A 161 55.29 2.39 3.66
N GLN A 162 56.61 2.39 3.67
CA GLN A 162 57.40 3.18 2.74
C GLN A 162 57.29 2.67 1.30
N GLN A 163 57.22 1.34 1.10
CA GLN A 163 56.95 0.72 -0.20
C GLN A 163 55.55 1.07 -0.73
N GLU A 164 54.53 1.06 0.14
CA GLU A 164 53.16 1.42 -0.26
C GLU A 164 53.03 2.93 -0.55
N ILE A 165 53.73 3.77 0.21
CA ILE A 165 53.85 5.21 -0.06
C ILE A 165 54.59 5.44 -1.39
N GLU A 166 55.75 4.82 -1.62
CA GLU A 166 56.48 4.92 -2.90
C GLU A 166 55.65 4.43 -4.09
N ALA A 167 54.85 3.37 -3.93
CA ALA A 167 53.93 2.90 -4.96
C ALA A 167 52.77 3.88 -5.25
N GLN A 168 52.41 4.75 -4.31
CA GLN A 168 51.38 5.78 -4.46
C GLN A 168 51.94 7.16 -4.87
N LEU A 169 53.26 7.39 -4.83
CA LEU A 169 53.85 8.62 -5.34
C LEU A 169 54.04 8.55 -6.88
N PRO A 170 53.49 9.51 -7.66
CA PRO A 170 53.77 9.59 -9.09
C PRO A 170 55.22 10.00 -9.38
N GLU A 171 55.84 9.41 -10.43
CA GLU A 171 57.21 9.73 -10.87
C GLU A 171 57.40 11.24 -11.08
N ILE A 172 58.41 11.81 -10.42
CA ILE A 172 58.79 13.22 -10.54
C ILE A 172 59.53 13.41 -11.87
N PRO A 173 59.05 14.26 -12.81
CA PRO A 173 59.75 14.47 -14.07
C PRO A 173 61.09 15.20 -13.85
N THR A 174 62.20 14.48 -14.09
CA THR A 174 63.54 15.07 -14.16
C THR A 174 63.73 15.65 -15.57
N THR A 175 63.17 16.84 -15.82
CA THR A 175 63.47 17.61 -17.04
C THR A 175 63.80 19.04 -16.65
N GLU A 176 65.02 19.47 -16.99
CA GLU A 176 65.53 20.81 -16.72
C GLU A 176 64.62 21.89 -17.30
N ILE A 177 64.31 22.91 -16.48
CA ILE A 177 63.49 24.06 -16.87
C ILE A 177 64.41 25.16 -17.41
N PRO A 178 64.33 25.55 -18.70
CA PRO A 178 65.00 26.72 -19.19
C PRO A 178 64.07 27.95 -19.12
N GLY A 179 64.56 28.99 -18.44
CA GLY A 179 64.42 30.36 -18.95
C GLY A 179 63.09 31.07 -18.73
N ARG A 180 63.09 31.92 -17.71
CA ARG A 180 62.22 33.09 -17.48
C ARG A 180 62.15 34.04 -18.70
N GLU A 181 61.07 34.83 -18.75
CA GLU A 181 60.81 36.06 -19.57
C GLU A 181 59.97 35.83 -20.85
N THR A 182 58.89 36.56 -21.20
CA THR A 182 58.15 37.74 -20.70
C THR A 182 56.76 37.75 -21.37
N ASP A 183 55.76 38.33 -20.71
CA ASP A 183 54.43 38.63 -21.25
C ASP A 183 54.48 39.51 -22.51
N GLN A 184 53.78 39.12 -23.58
CA GLN A 184 53.35 40.04 -24.65
C GLN A 184 51.90 39.77 -25.08
N LEU A 185 51.09 40.82 -24.90
CA LEU A 185 49.67 41.02 -25.25
C LEU A 185 49.38 40.84 -26.77
N PRO A 186 48.10 40.71 -27.19
CA PRO A 186 47.74 40.14 -28.49
C PRO A 186 48.08 41.04 -29.70
N GLU A 187 48.41 40.40 -30.83
CA GLU A 187 48.73 41.08 -32.10
C GLU A 187 47.51 41.74 -32.76
N VAL A 188 47.67 43.01 -33.11
CA VAL A 188 46.71 43.82 -33.88
C VAL A 188 46.91 43.54 -35.39
N PRO A 189 45.84 43.35 -36.18
CA PRO A 189 45.95 42.92 -37.57
C PRO A 189 46.42 44.05 -38.50
N THR A 190 47.51 43.80 -39.23
CA THR A 190 48.14 44.77 -40.15
C THR A 190 48.06 44.31 -41.62
N HIS A 191 47.23 45.02 -42.41
CA HIS A 191 47.18 45.13 -43.88
C HIS A 191 46.68 43.92 -44.71
N ARG A 192 46.00 44.06 -45.87
CA ARG A 192 45.15 45.09 -46.51
C ARG A 192 44.41 44.36 -47.67
N PRO A 193 43.09 44.51 -47.88
CA PRO A 193 42.35 43.70 -48.85
C PRO A 193 42.47 44.21 -50.29
N LYS A 194 42.74 43.30 -51.24
CA LYS A 194 42.52 43.42 -52.69
C LYS A 194 42.52 42.02 -53.33
N GLU A 195 41.90 41.76 -54.48
CA GLU A 195 40.51 41.88 -54.93
C GLU A 195 40.38 40.86 -56.08
N LYS A 196 39.31 40.05 -56.04
CA LYS A 196 38.61 39.28 -57.10
C LYS A 196 39.36 38.81 -58.37
N GLU A 197 39.16 37.53 -58.73
CA GLU A 197 38.32 37.22 -59.91
C GLU A 197 37.74 35.79 -59.93
N LYS A 198 36.62 35.68 -60.64
CA LYS A 198 35.61 34.62 -60.70
C LYS A 198 36.07 33.40 -61.51
N ALA A 199 35.44 32.24 -61.28
CA ALA A 199 34.37 31.70 -62.13
C ALA A 199 34.33 30.17 -62.20
N LYS A 200 33.11 29.63 -61.99
CA LYS A 200 32.48 28.46 -62.66
C LYS A 200 33.09 27.07 -62.34
N GLU A 201 32.35 25.97 -62.25
CA GLU A 201 31.07 25.63 -62.86
C GLU A 201 30.46 24.39 -62.16
N LYS A 202 29.13 24.37 -62.06
CA LYS A 202 28.20 23.25 -62.36
C LYS A 202 28.48 21.84 -61.78
N SER A 203 27.64 21.34 -60.88
CA SER A 203 26.31 20.72 -61.13
C SER A 203 26.38 19.19 -61.26
N ALA A 204 25.84 18.49 -60.27
CA ALA A 204 25.01 17.28 -60.36
C ALA A 204 24.79 16.80 -58.90
N GLU A 205 23.61 17.04 -58.32
CA GLU A 205 22.51 16.04 -58.26
C GLU A 205 22.65 15.26 -56.93
N ALA A 206 21.84 15.40 -55.87
CA ALA A 206 20.48 15.90 -55.70
C ALA A 206 19.47 15.30 -56.69
N MET A 207 19.32 13.98 -56.66
CA MET A 207 18.02 13.32 -56.63
C MET A 207 18.26 11.90 -56.06
N LEU A 208 17.77 11.52 -54.86
CA LEU A 208 16.38 11.44 -54.40
C LEU A 208 15.66 10.28 -55.09
N ALA A 209 14.90 9.56 -54.25
CA ALA A 209 13.82 8.64 -54.59
C ALA A 209 14.24 7.22 -54.97
#